data_AF-A0A2H5UYH8-F1
#
_entry.id   AF-A0A2H5UYH8-F1
#
_cell.length_a   1.000
_cell.length_b   1.000
_cell.length_c   1.000
_cell.angle_alpha   90.00
_cell.angle_beta   90.00
_cell.angle_gamma   90.00
#
_symmetry.space_group_name_H-M   'P 1'
#
loop_
_entity.id
_entity.type
_entity.pdbx_description
1 polymer ?
#
loop_
_entity_poly.entity_id
_entity_poly.type
_entity_poly.pdbx_seq_one_letter_code
_entity_poly.pdbx_strand_id
1 'polypeptide(L)'
;MRSKILIPIILSITAAALLIPVNIGPAGGRGSEGRISAVCTITIVADVVKNVGGDRVDVYSIVPLGGDPHIFQPTPSDAELVEKADIVFYVGLGLEHWLTRLVENLRQGSPLVRLSDGLRFRVDERTGEPDPHVWMDPTYVIQWAGRIADALSTLDPENRGYYQSNAARYIAELEELDSWIKTTLETIPPQNRKLITSHDAFRYFGDRYGFKIIGTVWGITTDEEPSATLVSGLIEMIRREGVPSVFIETTINPQILRSVAEQAGVSVGGPLYGDSLGRPGSGAETYIGMMKTNTAAIVSALREARENRGQEDGETTTLLDLLITPLRFEFMRRALLVALIIGVVGGVVGSYAILRGWALLGDAVSHSVLPGVAIAYVLGLDLFLGALGAGLASAIGIGVLERKTRIKRDAVLGIVFTAAFALGIALISAIRSVAVDLLHILFGNILAVSIYDMLMTSVAGAIVLAIIVILYRELMIYSFDPVLAHSFGLRATILHYLLMGLMTLAIVVSLRSVGVVLVVAMLITPASTAYLISKRLNEMMAKAAVIGGASAVIGLYLSYYLNIASGAAMVIVAAAIFASTATYKNIAKHIKPAH
;
A
#
# COMPACT_ATOMS: atom_id res chain seq x y z
N MET A 1 -38.59 -15.63 -35.60
CA MET A 1 -37.98 -14.34 -36.02
C MET A 1 -38.12 -13.25 -34.92
N ARG A 2 -37.75 -13.54 -33.66
CA ARG A 2 -37.93 -12.64 -32.50
C ARG A 2 -36.83 -12.74 -31.42
N SER A 3 -35.59 -13.10 -31.77
CA SER A 3 -34.51 -13.25 -30.77
C SER A 3 -33.14 -12.64 -31.14
N LYS A 4 -33.05 -11.80 -32.17
CA LYS A 4 -31.77 -11.23 -32.63
C LYS A 4 -31.50 -9.77 -32.23
N ILE A 5 -32.31 -9.17 -31.34
CA ILE A 5 -32.18 -7.74 -30.99
C ILE A 5 -31.83 -7.50 -29.50
N LEU A 6 -31.75 -8.53 -28.65
CA LEU A 6 -31.46 -8.33 -27.22
C LEU A 6 -29.96 -8.35 -26.83
N ILE A 7 -29.08 -8.78 -27.73
CA ILE A 7 -27.63 -8.93 -27.47
C ILE A 7 -26.80 -7.63 -27.68
N PRO A 8 -27.19 -6.63 -28.50
CA PRO A 8 -26.47 -5.36 -28.52
C PRO A 8 -26.86 -4.43 -27.36
N ILE A 9 -28.00 -4.65 -26.68
CA ILE A 9 -28.50 -3.71 -25.66
C ILE A 9 -27.70 -3.82 -24.34
N ILE A 10 -27.22 -5.01 -23.97
CA ILE A 10 -26.41 -5.20 -22.75
C ILE A 10 -24.95 -4.72 -22.94
N LEU A 11 -24.46 -4.66 -24.18
CA LEU A 11 -23.13 -4.10 -24.53
C LEU A 11 -23.17 -2.59 -24.81
N SER A 12 -24.35 -2.01 -25.05
CA SER A 12 -24.53 -0.56 -25.22
C SER A 12 -24.96 0.18 -23.95
N ILE A 13 -25.45 -0.51 -22.91
CA ILE A 13 -25.83 0.13 -21.64
C ILE A 13 -24.61 0.50 -20.78
N THR A 14 -23.44 -0.13 -20.98
CA THR A 14 -22.17 0.31 -20.37
C THR A 14 -21.48 1.46 -21.12
N ALA A 15 -21.96 1.86 -22.30
CA ALA A 15 -21.41 2.98 -23.08
C ALA A 15 -22.25 4.27 -23.01
N ALA A 16 -23.43 4.25 -22.37
CA ALA A 16 -24.37 5.37 -22.39
C ALA A 16 -24.66 6.02 -21.01
N ALA A 17 -23.94 5.63 -19.95
CA ALA A 17 -24.07 6.24 -18.61
C ALA A 17 -22.92 7.22 -18.26
N LEU A 18 -22.11 7.64 -19.23
CA LEU A 18 -21.02 8.59 -19.00
C LEU A 18 -21.03 9.78 -19.97
N LEU A 19 -22.21 10.32 -20.25
CA LEU A 19 -22.35 11.66 -20.84
C LEU A 19 -23.53 12.37 -20.17
N ILE A 20 -23.42 12.59 -18.86
CA ILE A 20 -23.97 13.83 -18.34
C ILE A 20 -22.98 14.90 -18.80
N PRO A 21 -23.35 15.85 -19.67
CA PRO A 21 -22.53 17.02 -19.86
C PRO A 21 -22.53 17.73 -18.51
N VAL A 22 -21.49 17.50 -17.71
CA VAL A 22 -21.10 18.49 -16.72
C VAL A 22 -20.84 19.73 -17.55
N ASN A 23 -21.70 20.73 -17.37
CA ASN A 23 -21.52 22.05 -17.94
C ASN A 23 -20.24 22.63 -17.32
N ILE A 24 -19.08 22.24 -17.87
CA ILE A 24 -17.83 22.94 -17.68
C ILE A 24 -17.96 24.16 -18.60
N GLY A 25 -18.70 25.16 -18.13
CA GLY A 25 -18.46 26.51 -18.59
C GLY A 25 -16.97 26.82 -18.40
N PRO A 26 -16.36 27.66 -19.25
CA PRO A 26 -14.99 28.06 -19.03
C PRO A 26 -14.96 28.88 -17.74
N ALA A 27 -14.68 28.24 -16.61
CA ALA A 27 -14.03 28.91 -15.49
C ALA A 27 -12.55 29.06 -15.87
N GLY A 28 -12.31 29.77 -16.98
CA GLY A 28 -11.10 30.53 -17.17
C GLY A 28 -11.09 31.61 -16.11
N GLY A 29 -10.65 31.26 -14.91
CA GLY A 29 -10.20 32.22 -13.93
C GLY A 29 -8.73 32.50 -14.23
N ARG A 30 -8.46 33.65 -14.85
CA ARG A 30 -7.28 34.43 -14.44
C ARG A 30 -7.26 34.38 -12.90
N GLY A 31 -6.10 34.08 -12.31
CA GLY A 31 -5.93 34.26 -10.86
C GLY A 31 -6.55 35.61 -10.48
N SER A 32 -7.42 35.61 -9.47
CA SER A 32 -8.11 36.83 -9.06
C SER A 32 -7.07 37.94 -8.92
N GLU A 33 -7.30 39.05 -9.62
CA GLU A 33 -6.31 40.11 -9.86
C GLU A 33 -5.39 40.35 -8.65
N GLY A 34 -4.09 40.02 -8.82
CA GLY A 34 -3.02 40.42 -7.90
C GLY A 34 -2.63 39.47 -6.76
N ARG A 35 -3.09 38.21 -6.73
CA ARG A 35 -2.63 37.20 -5.74
C ARG A 35 -1.53 36.28 -6.30
N ILE A 36 -0.53 35.95 -5.47
CA ILE A 36 0.57 35.03 -5.80
C ILE A 36 0.05 33.59 -5.76
N SER A 37 0.27 32.81 -6.82
CA SER A 37 0.02 31.37 -6.82
C SER A 37 1.23 30.62 -6.24
N ALA A 38 1.09 30.09 -5.02
CA ALA A 38 2.15 29.36 -4.31
C ALA A 38 1.84 27.86 -4.24
N VAL A 39 2.72 27.05 -4.82
CA VAL A 39 2.61 25.59 -4.77
C VAL A 39 3.57 25.04 -3.71
N CYS A 40 3.05 24.21 -2.82
CA CYS A 40 3.78 23.59 -1.72
C CYS A 40 3.80 22.07 -1.94
N THR A 41 4.90 21.41 -1.59
CA THR A 41 4.99 19.95 -1.75
C THR A 41 4.06 19.19 -0.80
N ILE A 42 4.03 19.58 0.48
CA ILE A 42 3.25 18.92 1.53
C ILE A 42 2.29 19.89 2.23
N THR A 43 1.25 19.32 2.85
CA THR A 43 0.17 20.08 3.49
C THR A 43 0.64 20.94 4.66
N ILE A 44 1.68 20.51 5.36
CA ILE A 44 2.31 21.26 6.46
C ILE A 44 2.93 22.56 5.94
N VAL A 45 3.67 22.49 4.83
CA VAL A 45 4.25 23.67 4.19
C VAL A 45 3.14 24.59 3.68
N ALA A 46 2.08 24.03 3.10
CA ALA A 46 0.94 24.80 2.64
C ALA A 46 0.27 25.62 3.76
N ASP A 47 0.13 25.05 4.96
CA ASP A 47 -0.45 25.78 6.10
C ASP A 47 0.47 26.93 6.58
N VAL A 48 1.79 26.71 6.64
CA VAL A 48 2.75 27.77 7.00
C VAL A 48 2.72 28.90 5.96
N VAL A 49 2.73 28.56 4.67
CA VAL A 49 2.64 29.55 3.58
C VAL A 49 1.32 30.31 3.63
N LYS A 50 0.21 29.65 3.98
CA LYS A 50 -1.10 30.30 4.14
C LYS A 50 -1.11 31.30 5.30
N ASN A 51 -0.51 30.96 6.44
CA ASN A 51 -0.44 31.87 7.59
C ASN A 51 0.42 33.12 7.30
N VAL A 52 1.52 32.97 6.57
CA VAL A 52 2.39 34.10 6.18
C VAL A 52 1.77 34.92 5.03
N GLY A 53 1.29 34.23 3.99
CA GLY A 53 0.77 34.82 2.76
C GLY A 53 -0.63 35.41 2.88
N GLY A 54 -1.47 34.89 3.79
CA GLY A 54 -2.84 35.33 4.02
C GLY A 54 -3.66 35.49 2.73
N ASP A 55 -4.47 36.55 2.65
CA ASP A 55 -5.34 36.81 1.50
C ASP A 55 -4.62 37.32 0.23
N ARG A 56 -3.28 37.33 0.22
CA ARG A 56 -2.46 37.74 -0.94
C ARG A 56 -1.89 36.55 -1.70
N VAL A 57 -2.05 35.33 -1.16
CA VAL A 57 -1.48 34.12 -1.73
C VAL A 57 -2.57 33.06 -1.88
N ASP A 58 -2.60 32.41 -3.04
CA ASP A 58 -3.39 31.20 -3.28
C ASP A 58 -2.45 30.01 -3.09
N VAL A 59 -2.73 29.20 -2.07
CA VAL A 59 -1.82 28.13 -1.64
C VAL A 59 -2.37 26.76 -2.05
N TYR A 60 -1.53 25.97 -2.71
CA TYR A 60 -1.85 24.62 -3.14
C TYR A 60 -0.83 23.62 -2.57
N SER A 61 -1.28 22.41 -2.24
CA SER A 61 -0.41 21.29 -1.85
C SER A 61 -0.41 20.25 -2.97
N ILE A 62 0.78 19.76 -3.37
CA ILE A 62 0.92 18.68 -4.34
C ILE A 62 0.52 17.35 -3.70
N VAL A 63 1.13 17.00 -2.57
CA VAL A 63 0.74 15.81 -1.82
C VAL A 63 -0.60 16.10 -1.13
N PRO A 64 -1.64 15.29 -1.36
CA PRO A 64 -2.96 15.53 -0.78
C PRO A 64 -2.97 15.25 0.73
N LEU A 65 -4.02 15.71 1.42
CA LEU A 65 -4.25 15.41 2.84
C LEU A 65 -4.28 13.90 3.10
N GLY A 66 -3.47 13.43 4.04
CA GLY A 66 -3.28 12.01 4.36
C GLY A 66 -2.40 11.25 3.36
N GLY A 67 -1.85 11.90 2.34
CA GLY A 67 -0.86 11.29 1.44
C GLY A 67 0.52 11.20 2.09
N ASP A 68 1.23 10.13 1.76
CA ASP A 68 2.64 9.92 2.13
C ASP A 68 3.55 10.58 1.07
N PRO A 69 4.38 11.57 1.45
CA PRO A 69 5.25 12.27 0.51
C PRO A 69 6.42 11.42 -0.01
N HIS A 70 6.85 10.38 0.72
CA HIS A 70 8.02 9.57 0.34
C HIS A 70 7.74 8.70 -0.88
N ILE A 71 6.52 8.15 -0.96
CA ILE A 71 6.08 7.25 -2.05
C ILE A 71 5.11 7.93 -3.03
N PHE A 72 4.94 9.25 -2.94
CA PHE A 72 4.00 9.99 -3.78
C PHE A 72 4.38 9.92 -5.27
N GLN A 73 3.37 9.72 -6.12
CA GLN A 73 3.51 9.73 -7.57
C GLN A 73 2.74 10.90 -8.18
N PRO A 74 3.44 11.92 -8.71
CA PRO A 74 2.79 13.06 -9.35
C PRO A 74 1.92 12.71 -10.54
N THR A 75 0.84 13.44 -10.69
CA THR A 75 -0.09 13.35 -11.83
C THR A 75 0.15 14.46 -12.85
N PRO A 76 -0.35 14.35 -14.09
CA PRO A 76 -0.30 15.45 -15.06
C PRO A 76 -0.94 16.76 -14.56
N SER A 77 -1.97 16.67 -13.72
CA SER A 77 -2.58 17.86 -13.11
C SER A 77 -1.67 18.55 -12.10
N ASP A 78 -0.78 17.80 -11.42
CA ASP A 78 0.23 18.38 -10.53
C ASP A 78 1.32 19.09 -11.33
N ALA A 79 1.68 18.56 -12.51
CA ALA A 79 2.59 19.22 -13.43
C ALA A 79 2.01 20.55 -13.94
N GLU A 80 0.73 20.57 -14.33
CA GLU A 80 0.03 21.79 -14.74
C GLU A 80 -0.06 22.81 -13.59
N LEU A 81 -0.25 22.33 -12.36
CA LEU A 81 -0.26 23.18 -11.17
C LEU A 81 1.10 23.85 -10.95
N VAL A 82 2.21 23.10 -11.05
CA VAL A 82 3.58 23.63 -10.94
C VAL A 82 3.92 24.58 -12.10
N GLU A 83 3.51 24.25 -13.33
CA GLU A 83 3.69 25.11 -14.51
C GLU A 83 3.03 26.47 -14.33
N LYS A 84 1.89 26.54 -13.63
CA LYS A 84 1.16 27.79 -13.39
C LYS A 84 1.58 28.52 -12.10
N ALA A 85 2.51 27.98 -11.33
CA ALA A 85 2.94 28.55 -10.07
C ALA A 85 3.84 29.78 -10.27
N ASP A 86 3.63 30.80 -9.45
CA ASP A 86 4.55 31.94 -9.35
C ASP A 86 5.73 31.59 -8.43
N ILE A 87 5.52 30.67 -7.47
CA ILE A 87 6.54 30.19 -6.54
C ILE A 87 6.25 28.76 -6.10
N VAL A 88 7.31 27.97 -5.90
CA VAL A 88 7.24 26.61 -5.34
C VAL A 88 8.01 26.53 -4.04
N PHE A 89 7.39 26.03 -2.97
CA PHE A 89 8.01 25.76 -1.68
C PHE A 89 8.10 24.25 -1.43
N TYR A 90 9.27 23.79 -0.99
CA TYR A 90 9.51 22.38 -0.68
C TYR A 90 10.45 22.23 0.50
N VAL A 91 10.46 21.06 1.15
CA VAL A 91 11.34 20.81 2.30
C VAL A 91 12.75 20.49 1.81
N GLY A 92 12.88 19.51 0.90
CA GLY A 92 14.15 18.93 0.49
C GLY A 92 14.61 17.84 1.47
N LEU A 93 15.93 17.68 1.60
CA LEU A 93 16.54 16.63 2.46
C LEU A 93 16.16 15.20 2.05
N GLY A 94 15.82 14.99 0.78
CA GLY A 94 15.40 13.69 0.25
C GLY A 94 13.90 13.44 0.31
N LEU A 95 13.10 14.25 1.02
CA LEU A 95 11.65 14.00 1.15
C LEU A 95 10.94 13.86 -0.21
N GLU A 96 11.17 14.80 -1.12
CA GLU A 96 10.45 14.87 -2.39
C GLU A 96 11.31 14.40 -3.59
N HIS A 97 11.75 13.14 -3.58
CA HIS A 97 12.56 12.56 -4.68
C HIS A 97 11.93 12.71 -6.08
N TRP A 98 10.60 12.81 -6.14
CA TRP A 98 9.80 12.99 -7.35
C TRP A 98 9.74 14.43 -7.85
N LEU A 99 10.10 15.44 -7.04
CA LEU A 99 9.92 16.86 -7.36
C LEU A 99 10.75 17.31 -8.56
N THR A 100 11.96 16.76 -8.73
CA THR A 100 12.91 17.17 -9.78
C THR A 100 12.26 17.13 -11.17
N ARG A 101 11.45 16.12 -11.46
CA ARG A 101 10.76 15.98 -12.77
C ARG A 101 9.60 16.95 -12.94
N LEU A 102 8.97 17.38 -11.86
CA LEU A 102 7.87 18.34 -11.92
C LEU A 102 8.38 19.75 -12.17
N VAL A 103 9.44 20.15 -11.47
CA VAL A 103 9.99 21.51 -11.55
C VAL A 103 10.72 21.79 -12.86
N GLU A 104 11.00 20.78 -13.69
CA GLU A 104 11.39 20.96 -15.10
C GLU A 104 10.33 21.74 -15.90
N ASN A 105 9.06 21.65 -15.52
CA ASN A 105 7.95 22.40 -16.13
C ASN A 105 7.69 23.74 -15.45
N LEU A 106 8.43 24.09 -14.39
CA LEU A 106 8.24 25.36 -13.69
C LEU A 106 8.59 26.53 -14.62
N ARG A 107 7.77 27.57 -14.60
CA ARG A 107 8.00 28.80 -15.38
C ARG A 107 9.38 29.36 -15.14
N GLN A 108 10.04 29.75 -16.23
CA GLN A 108 11.34 30.39 -16.16
C GLN A 108 11.25 31.68 -15.33
N GLY A 109 12.05 31.76 -14.27
CA GLY A 109 12.07 32.89 -13.34
C GLY A 109 11.21 32.71 -12.09
N SER A 110 10.32 31.71 -12.03
CA SER A 110 9.59 31.39 -10.81
C SER A 110 10.54 30.79 -9.76
N PRO A 111 10.59 31.30 -8.52
CA PRO A 111 11.49 30.78 -7.50
C PRO A 111 11.10 29.37 -7.05
N LEU A 112 12.12 28.52 -6.87
CA LEU A 112 12.02 27.23 -6.18
C LEU A 112 12.70 27.35 -4.82
N VAL A 113 11.91 27.49 -3.76
CA VAL A 113 12.39 27.83 -2.41
C VAL A 113 12.44 26.58 -1.55
N ARG A 114 13.66 26.16 -1.20
CA ARG A 114 13.92 25.08 -0.27
C ARG A 114 13.83 25.59 1.16
N LEU A 115 12.97 25.00 1.97
CA LEU A 115 12.77 25.43 3.36
C LEU A 115 13.83 24.90 4.31
N SER A 116 14.54 23.84 3.93
CA SER A 116 15.61 23.28 4.75
C SER A 116 16.97 24.00 4.65
N ASP A 117 17.19 24.97 3.76
CA ASP A 117 18.55 25.54 3.67
C ASP A 117 18.91 26.30 4.95
N GLY A 118 20.19 26.23 5.32
CA GLY A 118 20.68 26.86 6.55
C GLY A 118 20.23 26.17 7.84
N LEU A 119 19.33 25.19 7.77
CA LEU A 119 18.96 24.39 8.93
C LEU A 119 20.06 23.39 9.26
N ARG A 120 20.25 23.13 10.56
CA ARG A 120 21.04 22.00 11.02
C ARG A 120 20.14 20.77 11.05
N PHE A 121 20.37 19.83 10.15
CA PHE A 121 19.58 18.61 10.02
C PHE A 121 20.36 17.39 10.52
N ARG A 122 19.63 16.34 10.88
CA ARG A 122 20.16 15.03 11.24
C ARG A 122 20.48 14.22 9.99
N VAL A 123 21.39 13.27 10.15
CA VAL A 123 21.70 12.26 9.14
C VAL A 123 21.44 10.90 9.77
N ASP A 124 20.80 10.00 9.04
CA ASP A 124 20.65 8.62 9.48
C ASP A 124 22.04 7.95 9.53
N GLU A 125 22.39 7.40 10.68
CA GLU A 125 23.64 6.67 10.85
C GLU A 125 23.67 5.36 10.03
N ARG A 126 22.50 4.80 9.67
CA ARG A 126 22.42 3.57 8.87
C ARG A 126 22.57 3.81 7.38
N THR A 127 21.89 4.82 6.83
CA THR A 127 21.83 5.05 5.38
C THR A 127 22.77 6.18 4.93
N GLY A 128 23.19 7.06 5.86
CA GLY A 128 23.92 8.27 5.54
C GLY A 128 23.04 9.36 4.92
N GLU A 129 21.73 9.16 4.86
CA GLU A 129 20.80 10.11 4.25
C GLU A 129 20.30 11.15 5.25
N PRO A 130 20.05 12.40 4.82
CA PRO A 130 19.45 13.42 5.69
C PRO A 130 18.05 13.03 6.17
N ASP A 131 17.72 13.39 7.42
CA ASP A 131 16.38 13.23 7.98
C ASP A 131 15.52 14.46 7.61
N PRO A 132 14.46 14.31 6.79
CA PRO A 132 13.68 15.43 6.30
C PRO A 132 12.66 15.99 7.30
N HIS A 133 12.34 15.28 8.40
CA HIS A 133 11.20 15.58 9.28
C HIS A 133 11.43 16.76 10.24
N VAL A 134 12.14 17.80 9.79
CA VAL A 134 12.54 18.97 10.58
C VAL A 134 11.34 19.73 11.16
N TRP A 135 10.15 19.61 10.57
CA TRP A 135 8.94 20.27 11.09
C TRP A 135 8.47 19.71 12.44
N MET A 136 8.98 18.56 12.87
CA MET A 136 8.70 18.03 14.20
C MET A 136 9.34 18.83 15.34
N ASP A 137 10.25 19.77 15.02
CA ASP A 137 10.71 20.82 15.91
C ASP A 137 10.18 22.18 15.43
N PRO A 138 9.24 22.83 16.17
CA PRO A 138 8.66 24.12 15.80
C PRO A 138 9.69 25.23 15.57
N THR A 139 10.90 25.14 16.13
CA THR A 139 11.95 26.14 15.93
C THR A 139 12.52 26.14 14.51
N TYR A 140 12.42 25.03 13.77
CA TYR A 140 12.70 25.00 12.35
C TYR A 140 11.57 25.61 11.53
N VAL A 141 10.31 25.43 11.94
CA VAL A 141 9.15 26.05 11.28
C VAL A 141 9.11 27.56 11.46
N ILE A 142 9.63 28.08 12.59
CA ILE A 142 9.87 29.52 12.78
C ILE A 142 10.82 30.06 11.69
N GLN A 143 11.90 29.33 11.38
CA GLN A 143 12.84 29.71 10.31
C GLN A 143 12.19 29.61 8.93
N TRP A 144 11.30 28.64 8.71
CA TRP A 144 10.51 28.54 7.49
C TRP A 144 9.62 29.78 7.31
N ALA A 145 8.91 30.21 8.35
CA ALA A 145 8.03 31.37 8.29
C ALA A 145 8.77 32.64 7.86
N GLY A 146 9.97 32.88 8.40
CA GLY A 146 10.84 33.99 7.99
C GLY A 146 11.27 33.89 6.52
N ARG A 147 11.75 32.71 6.10
CA ARG A 147 12.16 32.45 4.71
C ARG A 147 11.01 32.61 3.72
N ILE A 148 9.82 32.14 4.07
CA ILE A 148 8.61 32.28 3.25
C ILE A 148 8.26 33.77 3.13
N ALA A 149 8.31 34.54 4.21
CA ALA A 149 8.06 35.97 4.18
C ALA A 149 9.05 36.71 3.27
N ASP A 150 10.34 36.36 3.33
CA ASP A 150 11.36 36.96 2.47
C ASP A 150 11.17 36.61 1.00
N ALA A 151 10.83 35.35 0.70
CA ALA A 151 10.56 34.90 -0.67
C ALA A 151 9.32 35.60 -1.26
N LEU A 152 8.22 35.66 -0.51
CA LEU A 152 7.00 36.36 -0.93
C LEU A 152 7.26 37.87 -1.08
N SER A 153 8.03 38.48 -0.17
CA SER A 153 8.40 39.90 -0.25
C SER A 153 9.32 40.23 -1.43
N THR A 154 10.03 39.24 -1.96
CA THR A 154 10.87 39.42 -3.16
C THR A 154 10.00 39.43 -4.42
N LEU A 155 8.95 38.62 -4.45
CA LEU A 155 8.00 38.56 -5.56
C LEU A 155 6.98 39.70 -5.53
N ASP A 156 6.58 40.16 -4.35
CA ASP A 156 5.65 41.26 -4.14
C ASP A 156 6.21 42.28 -3.12
N PRO A 157 7.13 43.16 -3.55
CA PRO A 157 7.79 44.12 -2.66
C PRO A 157 6.85 45.15 -2.04
N GLU A 158 5.74 45.49 -2.71
CA GLU A 158 4.76 46.46 -2.21
C GLU A 158 4.07 45.96 -0.94
N ASN A 159 3.89 44.64 -0.81
CA ASN A 159 3.26 44.00 0.35
C ASN A 159 4.27 43.38 1.33
N ARG A 160 5.55 43.73 1.24
CA ARG A 160 6.60 43.27 2.17
C ARG A 160 6.20 43.40 3.65
N GLY A 161 5.70 44.57 4.04
CA GLY A 161 5.28 44.81 5.43
C GLY A 161 4.14 43.90 5.89
N TYR A 162 3.24 43.51 4.97
CA TYR A 162 2.15 42.59 5.25
C TYR A 162 2.66 41.17 5.52
N TYR A 163 3.54 40.63 4.67
CA TYR A 163 4.12 39.30 4.87
C TYR A 163 4.99 39.23 6.14
N GLN A 164 5.80 40.26 6.38
CA GLN A 164 6.64 40.33 7.58
C GLN A 164 5.80 40.43 8.86
N SER A 165 4.71 41.21 8.86
CA SER A 165 3.81 41.30 10.01
C SER A 165 3.07 39.99 10.26
N ASN A 166 2.62 39.30 9.20
CA ASN A 166 1.99 37.98 9.34
C ASN A 166 2.95 36.93 9.87
N ALA A 167 4.18 36.89 9.33
CA ALA A 167 5.22 35.99 9.82
C ALA A 167 5.56 36.27 11.27
N ALA A 168 5.72 37.54 11.68
CA ALA A 168 5.99 37.88 13.08
C ALA A 168 4.88 37.40 14.03
N ARG A 169 3.61 37.56 13.64
CA ARG A 169 2.46 37.04 14.40
C ARG A 169 2.50 35.52 14.49
N TYR A 170 2.67 34.84 13.37
CA TYR A 170 2.69 33.38 13.33
C TYR A 170 3.89 32.79 14.08
N ILE A 171 5.06 33.43 14.01
CA ILE A 171 6.24 33.07 14.80
C ILE A 171 5.96 33.15 16.30
N ALA A 172 5.28 34.20 16.77
CA ALA A 172 4.89 34.29 18.18
C ALA A 172 3.96 33.13 18.60
N GLU A 173 3.02 32.73 17.73
CA GLU A 173 2.16 31.56 17.97
C GLU A 173 2.95 30.24 18.00
N LEU A 174 3.99 30.10 17.17
CA LEU A 174 4.89 28.95 17.17
C LEU A 174 5.80 28.89 18.42
N GLU A 175 6.25 30.04 18.91
CA GLU A 175 7.01 30.14 20.17
C GLU A 175 6.14 29.78 21.38
N GLU A 176 4.87 30.22 21.37
CA GLU A 176 3.89 29.82 22.37
C GLU A 176 3.61 28.31 22.29
N LEU A 177 3.46 27.77 21.08
CA LEU A 177 3.31 26.34 20.84
C LEU A 177 4.49 25.55 21.41
N ASP A 178 5.74 25.91 21.09
CA ASP A 178 6.93 25.22 21.59
C ASP A 178 6.99 25.23 23.13
N SER A 179 6.69 26.39 23.73
CA SER A 179 6.62 26.55 25.19
C SER A 179 5.52 25.69 25.81
N TRP A 180 4.35 25.64 25.17
CA TRP A 180 3.22 24.82 25.60
C TRP A 180 3.53 23.32 25.48
N ILE A 181 4.14 22.87 24.38
CA ILE A 181 4.53 21.47 24.19
C ILE A 181 5.51 21.07 25.29
N LYS A 182 6.55 21.87 25.51
CA LYS A 182 7.55 21.61 26.56
C LYS A 182 6.90 21.47 27.94
N THR A 183 6.08 22.43 28.33
CA THR A 183 5.39 22.44 29.64
C THR A 183 4.44 21.25 29.78
N THR A 184 3.73 20.88 28.71
CA THR A 184 2.78 19.76 28.72
C THR A 184 3.53 18.42 28.85
N LEU A 185 4.65 18.26 28.15
CA LEU A 185 5.45 17.03 28.19
C LEU A 185 6.26 16.88 29.49
N GLU A 186 6.54 17.97 30.21
CA GLU A 186 7.13 17.92 31.56
C GLU A 186 6.28 17.12 32.55
N THR A 187 4.98 16.96 32.29
CA THR A 187 4.09 16.10 33.08
C THR A 187 4.42 14.60 32.96
N ILE A 188 5.20 14.20 31.95
CA ILE A 188 5.68 12.84 31.77
C ILE A 188 7.08 12.70 32.41
N PRO A 189 7.27 11.76 33.35
CA PRO A 189 8.58 11.51 33.95
C PRO A 189 9.64 11.15 32.90
N PRO A 190 10.91 11.61 33.01
CA PRO A 190 11.95 11.37 32.01
C PRO A 190 12.12 9.90 31.62
N GLN A 191 12.00 8.97 32.57
CA GLN A 191 12.11 7.52 32.33
C GLN A 191 11.01 6.97 31.39
N ASN A 192 9.88 7.66 31.28
CA ASN A 192 8.74 7.28 30.43
C ASN A 192 8.77 8.00 29.07
N ARG A 193 9.76 8.86 28.81
CA ARG A 193 9.86 9.62 27.54
C ARG A 193 10.48 8.76 26.45
N LYS A 194 9.82 7.65 26.13
CA LYS A 194 10.18 6.72 25.07
C LYS A 194 9.02 6.61 24.09
N LEU A 195 9.28 6.77 22.80
CA LEU A 195 8.28 6.65 21.75
C LEU A 195 8.59 5.49 20.81
N ILE A 196 7.52 4.84 20.37
CA ILE A 196 7.51 3.88 19.26
C ILE A 196 6.43 4.32 18.30
N THR A 197 6.83 4.62 17.08
CA THR A 197 5.97 5.16 16.02
C THR A 197 5.94 4.21 14.82
N SER A 198 5.09 4.49 13.82
CA SER A 198 5.05 3.68 12.60
C SER A 198 6.38 3.80 11.85
N HIS A 199 6.85 5.00 11.58
CA HIS A 199 8.15 5.27 10.96
C HIS A 199 8.95 6.31 11.74
N ASP A 200 10.20 6.54 11.34
CA ASP A 200 11.18 7.32 12.08
C ASP A 200 11.09 8.83 11.82
N ALA A 201 9.89 9.39 11.99
CA ALA A 201 9.59 10.80 11.73
C ALA A 201 9.86 11.73 12.92
N PHE A 202 9.90 11.19 14.15
CA PHE A 202 9.78 11.98 15.38
C PHE A 202 11.11 12.27 16.08
N ARG A 203 12.27 12.05 15.42
CA ARG A 203 13.58 12.26 16.03
C ARG A 203 13.83 13.71 16.46
N TYR A 204 13.46 14.68 15.62
CA TYR A 204 13.58 16.11 15.98
C TYR A 204 12.70 16.51 17.17
N PHE A 205 11.47 15.98 17.24
CA PHE A 205 10.62 16.13 18.42
C PHE A 205 11.30 15.51 19.66
N GLY A 206 11.92 14.34 19.49
CA GLY A 206 12.71 13.67 20.50
C GLY A 206 13.84 14.51 21.07
N ASP A 207 14.70 15.06 20.19
CA ASP A 207 15.81 15.91 20.58
C ASP A 207 15.34 17.18 21.31
N ARG A 208 14.30 17.84 20.79
CA ARG A 208 13.79 19.10 21.32
C ARG A 208 13.16 18.95 22.70
N TYR A 209 12.36 17.89 22.90
CA TYR A 209 11.54 17.70 24.10
C TYR A 209 12.02 16.59 25.03
N GLY A 210 13.15 15.96 24.73
CA GLY A 210 13.77 14.94 25.57
C GLY A 210 13.05 13.58 25.52
N PHE A 211 12.60 13.18 24.33
CA PHE A 211 12.08 11.83 24.07
C PHE A 211 13.10 11.01 23.29
N LYS A 212 13.19 9.73 23.62
CA LYS A 212 13.97 8.77 22.84
C LYS A 212 13.02 7.98 21.93
N ILE A 213 13.24 8.05 20.62
CA ILE A 213 12.65 7.10 19.69
C ILE A 213 13.40 5.79 19.87
N ILE A 214 12.73 4.78 20.42
CA ILE A 214 13.39 3.52 20.76
C ILE A 214 13.31 2.51 19.62
N GLY A 215 12.24 2.53 18.82
CA GLY A 215 12.09 1.69 17.63
C GLY A 215 10.89 2.09 16.79
N THR A 216 10.92 1.69 15.52
CA THR A 216 9.91 1.99 14.49
C THR A 216 9.76 0.78 13.56
N VAL A 217 8.64 0.69 12.84
CA VAL A 217 8.41 -0.38 11.84
C VAL A 217 9.14 -0.06 10.54
N TRP A 218 9.09 1.21 10.12
CA TRP A 218 9.82 1.74 8.97
C TRP A 218 10.97 2.64 9.42
N GLY A 219 11.95 2.82 8.54
CA GLY A 219 13.05 3.78 8.76
C GLY A 219 12.60 5.22 8.56
N ILE A 220 13.50 6.06 8.04
CA ILE A 220 13.18 7.45 7.68
C ILE A 220 12.21 7.50 6.48
N THR A 221 12.33 6.57 5.54
CA THR A 221 11.42 6.44 4.40
C THR A 221 10.49 5.23 4.60
N THR A 222 9.36 5.27 3.89
CA THR A 222 8.30 4.24 3.93
C THR A 222 8.28 3.34 2.70
N ASP A 223 9.25 3.50 1.79
CA ASP A 223 9.32 2.78 0.50
C ASP A 223 9.66 1.29 0.68
N GLU A 224 10.34 0.93 1.78
CA GLU A 224 10.75 -0.45 2.04
C GLU A 224 9.69 -1.25 2.82
N GLU A 225 9.44 -2.49 2.40
CA GLU A 225 8.57 -3.40 3.16
C GLU A 225 9.32 -3.97 4.37
N PRO A 226 8.75 -3.92 5.59
CA PRO A 226 9.40 -4.43 6.79
C PRO A 226 9.52 -5.96 6.76
N SER A 227 10.68 -6.47 7.16
CA SER A 227 10.92 -7.90 7.30
C SER A 227 10.28 -8.47 8.57
N ALA A 228 10.12 -9.80 8.62
CA ALA A 228 9.61 -10.46 9.83
C ALA A 228 10.57 -10.35 11.03
N THR A 229 11.89 -10.30 10.78
CA THR A 229 12.92 -10.13 11.81
C THR A 229 12.86 -8.74 12.45
N LEU A 230 12.60 -7.71 11.63
CA LEU A 230 12.47 -6.34 12.12
C LEU A 230 11.25 -6.24 13.03
N VAL A 231 10.12 -6.80 12.59
CA VAL A 231 8.86 -6.82 13.37
C VAL A 231 9.04 -7.59 14.69
N SER A 232 9.65 -8.78 14.68
CA SER A 232 9.89 -9.54 15.93
C SER A 232 10.87 -8.82 16.87
N GLY A 233 11.95 -8.26 16.34
CA GLY A 233 12.91 -7.47 17.10
C GLY A 233 12.28 -6.24 17.76
N LEU A 234 11.32 -5.59 17.08
CA LEU A 234 10.55 -4.48 17.65
C LEU A 234 9.64 -4.94 18.80
N ILE A 235 8.96 -6.08 18.67
CA ILE A 235 8.13 -6.66 19.76
C ILE A 235 8.99 -6.95 21.00
N GLU A 236 10.14 -7.59 20.81
CA GLU A 236 11.08 -7.88 21.91
C GLU A 236 11.62 -6.61 22.53
N MET A 237 11.94 -5.60 21.71
CA MET A 237 12.38 -4.31 22.19
C MET A 237 11.30 -3.59 23.01
N ILE A 238 10.03 -3.62 22.58
CA ILE A 238 8.90 -3.04 23.35
C ILE A 238 8.83 -3.68 24.73
N ARG A 239 8.87 -5.01 24.78
CA ARG A 239 8.81 -5.77 26.04
C ARG A 239 10.01 -5.45 26.94
N ARG A 240 11.22 -5.42 26.38
CA ARG A 240 12.46 -5.12 27.11
C ARG A 240 12.50 -3.71 27.66
N GLU A 241 12.08 -2.72 26.85
CA GLU A 241 12.11 -1.30 27.24
C GLU A 241 10.97 -0.92 28.18
N GLY A 242 9.97 -1.79 28.34
CA GLY A 242 8.83 -1.60 29.23
C GLY A 242 7.94 -0.43 28.80
N VAL A 243 7.79 -0.23 27.49
CA VAL A 243 7.06 0.91 26.92
C VAL A 243 5.57 0.65 27.05
N PRO A 244 4.79 1.63 27.52
CA PRO A 244 3.38 1.42 27.78
C PRO A 244 2.48 1.37 26.54
N SER A 245 2.85 2.11 25.51
CA SER A 245 2.03 2.32 24.32
C SER A 245 2.90 2.49 23.08
N VAL A 246 2.37 2.09 21.94
CA VAL A 246 2.90 2.44 20.61
C VAL A 246 1.96 3.41 19.90
N PHE A 247 2.46 4.15 18.92
CA PHE A 247 1.73 5.21 18.24
C PHE A 247 1.69 4.95 16.74
N ILE A 248 0.48 4.82 16.19
CA ILE A 248 0.28 4.66 14.75
C ILE A 248 0.25 6.03 14.06
N GLU A 249 0.49 6.08 12.76
CA GLU A 249 0.46 7.32 11.98
C GLU A 249 -0.71 7.38 11.00
N THR A 250 -1.05 8.59 10.56
CA THR A 250 -2.21 8.82 9.67
C THR A 250 -1.92 8.59 8.19
N THR A 251 -0.65 8.64 7.77
CA THR A 251 -0.20 8.48 6.38
C THR A 251 0.19 7.04 6.04
N ILE A 252 0.38 6.19 7.05
CA ILE A 252 0.90 4.82 6.91
C ILE A 252 -0.17 3.81 7.34
N ASN A 253 -0.22 2.66 6.67
CA ASN A 253 -1.11 1.57 7.05
C ASN A 253 -0.85 1.11 8.51
N PRO A 254 -1.82 1.25 9.43
CA PRO A 254 -1.60 1.01 10.86
C PRO A 254 -1.55 -0.47 11.24
N GLN A 255 -1.87 -1.40 10.32
CA GLN A 255 -2.08 -2.81 10.66
C GLN A 255 -0.84 -3.50 11.24
N ILE A 256 0.35 -3.19 10.73
CA ILE A 256 1.60 -3.80 11.24
C ILE A 256 1.84 -3.37 12.68
N LEU A 257 1.83 -2.08 12.96
CA LEU A 257 2.10 -1.59 14.31
C LEU A 257 0.99 -1.95 15.30
N ARG A 258 -0.28 -2.03 14.86
CA ARG A 258 -1.37 -2.61 15.69
C ARG A 258 -1.09 -4.07 16.04
N SER A 259 -0.63 -4.87 15.08
CA SER A 259 -0.28 -6.28 15.31
C SER A 259 0.93 -6.43 16.23
N VAL A 260 1.90 -5.51 16.14
CA VAL A 260 3.04 -5.41 17.07
C VAL A 260 2.55 -5.06 18.47
N ALA A 261 1.66 -4.08 18.63
CA ALA A 261 1.10 -3.67 19.91
C ALA A 261 0.35 -4.81 20.61
N GLU A 262 -0.55 -5.47 19.88
CA GLU A 262 -1.34 -6.61 20.34
C GLU A 262 -0.43 -7.71 20.89
N GLN A 263 0.65 -8.04 20.17
CA GLN A 263 1.59 -9.09 20.58
C GLN A 263 2.55 -8.68 21.67
N ALA A 264 2.99 -7.42 21.69
CA ALA A 264 3.81 -6.90 22.76
C ALA A 264 3.02 -6.73 24.07
N GLY A 265 1.68 -6.78 24.01
CA GLY A 265 0.81 -6.61 25.17
C GLY A 265 0.68 -5.15 25.60
N VAL A 266 0.79 -4.21 24.66
CA VAL A 266 0.79 -2.75 24.91
C VAL A 266 -0.36 -2.07 24.18
N SER A 267 -0.80 -0.92 24.70
CA SER A 267 -1.88 -0.15 24.08
C SER A 267 -1.41 0.62 22.84
N VAL A 268 -2.37 0.97 21.97
CA VAL A 268 -2.12 1.92 20.88
C VAL A 268 -2.58 3.31 21.36
N GLY A 269 -1.62 4.22 21.52
CA GLY A 269 -1.79 5.54 22.13
C GLY A 269 -2.54 6.60 21.29
N GLY A 270 -3.05 6.21 20.13
CA GLY A 270 -3.74 7.08 19.18
C GLY A 270 -2.94 7.35 17.90
N PRO A 271 -3.60 7.90 16.86
CA PRO A 271 -2.92 8.29 15.63
C PRO A 271 -2.12 9.57 15.83
N LEU A 272 -0.86 9.56 15.42
CA LEU A 272 -0.02 10.73 15.28
C LEU A 272 -0.01 11.19 13.82
N TYR A 273 0.13 12.49 13.65
CA TYR A 273 0.28 13.14 12.36
C TYR A 273 1.78 13.33 12.11
N GLY A 274 2.33 12.50 11.23
CA GLY A 274 3.73 12.53 10.78
C GLY A 274 3.94 13.52 9.64
N ASP A 275 3.53 13.09 8.44
CA ASP A 275 3.86 13.77 7.18
C ASP A 275 2.71 14.57 6.55
N SER A 276 1.54 14.57 7.19
CA SER A 276 0.36 15.26 6.66
C SER A 276 -0.52 15.81 7.76
N LEU A 277 -1.12 16.97 7.49
CA LEU A 277 -2.18 17.53 8.32
C LEU A 277 -3.43 16.65 8.33
N GLY A 278 -4.25 16.86 9.36
CA GLY A 278 -5.49 16.13 9.56
C GLY A 278 -6.66 16.60 8.71
N ARG A 279 -7.67 15.73 8.62
CA ARG A 279 -8.93 16.03 7.94
C ARG A 279 -9.77 17.03 8.76
N PRO A 280 -10.68 17.79 8.14
CA PRO A 280 -11.58 18.68 8.87
C PRO A 280 -12.32 17.95 10.01
N GLY A 281 -12.28 18.54 11.21
CA GLY A 281 -12.85 17.99 12.44
C GLY A 281 -11.89 17.13 13.27
N SER A 282 -10.62 16.99 12.87
CA SER A 282 -9.63 16.18 13.58
C SER A 282 -8.83 16.92 14.64
N GLY A 283 -8.90 18.27 14.67
CA GLY A 283 -8.07 19.12 15.53
C GLY A 283 -6.63 19.29 15.05
N ALA A 284 -6.26 18.66 13.94
CA ALA A 284 -4.93 18.69 13.32
C ALA A 284 -4.94 19.33 11.93
N GLU A 285 -5.91 20.19 11.63
CA GLU A 285 -6.11 20.82 10.32
C GLU A 285 -5.06 21.90 10.01
N THR A 286 -4.32 22.34 11.03
CA THR A 286 -3.23 23.32 10.96
C THR A 286 -1.98 22.71 11.58
N TYR A 287 -0.79 23.22 11.26
CA TYR A 287 0.46 22.75 11.86
C TYR A 287 0.43 22.87 13.39
N ILE A 288 -0.06 24.00 13.93
CA ILE A 288 -0.20 24.20 15.38
C ILE A 288 -1.17 23.17 15.97
N GLY A 289 -2.32 22.95 15.33
CA GLY A 289 -3.29 21.93 15.76
C GLY A 289 -2.72 20.52 15.72
N MET A 290 -1.95 20.21 14.67
CA MET A 290 -1.26 18.94 14.48
C MET A 290 -0.32 18.64 15.64
N MET A 291 0.56 19.60 15.98
CA MET A 291 1.51 19.45 17.09
C MET A 291 0.81 19.38 18.45
N LYS A 292 -0.27 20.15 18.66
CA LYS A 292 -1.09 20.07 19.87
C LYS A 292 -1.76 18.70 20.01
N THR A 293 -2.31 18.17 18.92
CA THR A 293 -2.98 16.87 18.90
C THR A 293 -1.99 15.73 19.14
N ASN A 294 -0.83 15.75 18.48
CA ASN A 294 0.25 14.79 18.72
C ASN A 294 0.70 14.81 20.19
N THR A 295 0.94 16.00 20.73
CA THR A 295 1.36 16.16 22.14
C THR A 295 0.30 15.63 23.11
N ALA A 296 -0.97 15.96 22.89
CA ALA A 296 -2.07 15.48 23.73
C ALA A 296 -2.20 13.95 23.67
N ALA A 297 -2.08 13.34 22.50
CA ALA A 297 -2.10 11.89 22.33
C ALA A 297 -0.94 11.21 23.06
N ILE A 298 0.28 11.72 22.92
CA ILE A 298 1.47 11.23 23.62
C ILE A 298 1.27 11.32 25.15
N VAL A 299 0.78 12.45 25.64
CA VAL A 299 0.54 12.68 27.07
C VAL A 299 -0.53 11.75 27.63
N SER A 300 -1.64 11.58 26.92
CA SER A 300 -2.72 10.66 27.32
C SER A 300 -2.18 9.22 27.42
N ALA A 301 -1.50 8.76 26.38
CA ALA A 301 -1.07 7.36 26.27
C ALA A 301 0.08 6.98 27.21
N LEU A 302 0.94 7.93 27.60
CA LEU A 302 2.08 7.68 28.48
C LEU A 302 1.79 7.95 29.97
N ARG A 303 0.66 8.60 30.31
CA ARG A 303 0.23 8.81 31.71
C ARG A 303 -0.61 7.66 32.27
N GLU A 304 -1.39 6.98 31.44
CA GLU A 304 -2.36 5.96 31.87
C GLU A 304 -1.74 4.59 32.21
N ALA A 305 -0.55 4.30 31.71
CA ALA A 305 -0.03 2.93 31.73
C ALA A 305 0.73 2.54 33.00
N ARG A 306 0.10 2.81 34.15
CA ARG A 306 0.71 2.60 35.47
C ARG A 306 0.59 1.17 36.00
N GLU A 307 -0.08 0.26 35.30
CA GLU A 307 -0.36 -1.09 35.81
C GLU A 307 -0.24 -2.13 34.70
N ASN A 308 0.92 -2.80 34.61
CA ASN A 308 1.07 -4.24 34.31
C ASN A 308 2.57 -4.53 34.08
N ARG A 309 3.18 -5.29 34.99
CA ARG A 309 4.54 -5.83 34.83
C ARG A 309 4.49 -7.34 34.92
N GLY A 310 4.91 -7.99 33.84
CA GLY A 310 5.27 -9.40 33.77
C GLY A 310 6.62 -9.49 33.07
N GLN A 311 7.54 -10.18 33.72
CA GLN A 311 8.94 -10.40 33.38
C GLN A 311 9.06 -11.68 32.54
N GLU A 312 9.97 -11.76 31.57
CA GLU A 312 10.39 -13.08 31.07
C GLU A 312 11.78 -13.10 30.42
N ASP A 313 12.36 -14.29 30.50
CA ASP A 313 13.79 -14.63 30.49
C ASP A 313 14.38 -14.90 29.11
N GLY A 314 15.71 -14.79 29.02
CA GLY A 314 16.49 -15.17 27.85
C GLY A 314 16.71 -16.69 27.77
N GLU A 315 16.48 -17.28 26.60
CA GLU A 315 16.74 -18.70 26.34
C GLU A 315 17.80 -18.90 25.25
N THR A 316 18.64 -19.92 25.47
CA THR A 316 19.71 -20.39 24.59
C THR A 316 19.18 -21.17 23.38
N THR A 317 19.68 -20.87 22.18
CA THR A 317 19.26 -21.44 20.90
C THR A 317 19.57 -22.93 20.73
N THR A 318 18.53 -23.76 20.62
CA THR A 318 18.56 -25.14 20.13
C THR A 318 18.01 -25.26 18.69
N LEU A 319 18.22 -26.40 18.01
CA LEU A 319 17.61 -26.67 16.68
C LEU A 319 16.07 -26.65 16.72
N LEU A 320 15.47 -26.92 17.88
CA LEU A 320 14.03 -26.79 18.10
C LEU A 320 13.59 -25.32 18.15
N ASP A 321 14.41 -24.43 18.70
CA ASP A 321 14.13 -22.98 18.69
C ASP A 321 14.14 -22.40 17.28
N LEU A 322 15.00 -22.90 16.39
CA LEU A 322 14.99 -22.51 14.97
C LEU A 322 13.63 -22.77 14.29
N LEU A 323 12.88 -23.77 14.73
CA LEU A 323 11.55 -24.07 14.20
C LEU A 323 10.43 -23.38 14.96
N ILE A 324 10.55 -23.27 16.29
CA ILE A 324 9.49 -22.82 17.20
C ILE A 324 9.49 -21.30 17.37
N THR A 325 10.65 -20.64 17.37
CA THR A 325 10.76 -19.20 17.65
C THR A 325 9.89 -18.34 16.73
N PRO A 326 9.89 -18.51 15.40
CA PRO A 326 8.99 -17.73 14.55
C PRO A 326 7.51 -17.99 14.87
N LEU A 327 7.15 -19.23 15.24
CA LEU A 327 5.78 -19.62 15.58
C LEU A 327 5.30 -19.08 16.95
N ARG A 328 6.20 -18.58 17.80
CA ARG A 328 5.83 -17.88 19.03
C ARG A 328 5.05 -16.58 18.72
N PHE A 329 5.32 -15.97 17.57
CA PHE A 329 4.63 -14.75 17.13
C PHE A 329 3.29 -15.07 16.47
N GLU A 330 2.24 -14.33 16.86
CA GLU A 330 0.90 -14.53 16.32
C GLU A 330 0.79 -14.09 14.86
N PHE A 331 1.40 -12.96 14.50
CA PHE A 331 1.43 -12.51 13.11
C PHE A 331 2.03 -13.58 12.19
N MET A 332 3.08 -14.27 12.66
CA MET A 332 3.76 -15.30 11.88
C MET A 332 2.87 -16.54 11.71
N ARG A 333 2.11 -16.94 12.74
CA ARG A 333 1.12 -18.02 12.64
C ARG A 333 0.00 -17.68 11.65
N ARG A 334 -0.55 -16.46 11.72
CA ARG A 334 -1.58 -15.95 10.80
C ARG A 334 -1.04 -15.91 9.35
N ALA A 335 0.15 -15.34 9.17
CA ALA A 335 0.85 -15.26 7.89
C ALA A 335 1.10 -16.65 7.30
N LEU A 336 1.59 -17.61 8.09
CA LEU A 336 1.86 -18.98 7.66
C LEU A 336 0.58 -19.69 7.20
N LEU A 337 -0.51 -19.55 7.95
CA LEU A 337 -1.79 -20.18 7.60
C LEU A 337 -2.36 -19.61 6.30
N VAL A 338 -2.35 -18.30 6.14
CA VAL A 338 -2.79 -17.64 4.90
C VAL A 338 -1.87 -18.00 3.72
N ALA A 339 -0.55 -17.96 3.90
CA ALA A 339 0.41 -18.35 2.87
C ALA A 339 0.20 -19.79 2.40
N LEU A 340 -0.02 -20.71 3.35
CA LEU A 340 -0.28 -22.12 3.06
C LEU A 340 -1.57 -22.30 2.24
N ILE A 341 -2.65 -21.62 2.63
CA ILE A 341 -3.93 -21.68 1.90
C ILE A 341 -3.76 -21.12 0.49
N ILE A 342 -3.11 -19.97 0.34
CA ILE A 342 -2.85 -19.36 -0.97
C ILE A 342 -1.99 -20.26 -1.84
N GLY A 343 -0.93 -20.87 -1.29
CA GLY A 343 -0.08 -21.81 -2.01
C GLY A 343 -0.83 -23.07 -2.45
N VAL A 344 -1.69 -23.64 -1.58
CA VAL A 344 -2.49 -24.83 -1.89
C VAL A 344 -3.58 -24.53 -2.90
N VAL A 345 -4.42 -23.52 -2.64
CA VAL A 345 -5.52 -23.12 -3.52
C VAL A 345 -4.96 -22.64 -4.86
N GLY A 346 -3.91 -21.81 -4.84
CA GLY A 346 -3.19 -21.34 -6.01
C GLY A 346 -2.63 -22.48 -6.85
N GLY A 347 -1.96 -23.47 -6.24
CA GLY A 347 -1.46 -24.64 -6.98
C GLY A 347 -2.58 -25.49 -7.62
N VAL A 348 -3.68 -25.71 -6.91
CA VAL A 348 -4.83 -26.50 -7.40
C VAL A 348 -5.53 -25.78 -8.55
N VAL A 349 -5.94 -24.53 -8.33
CA VAL A 349 -6.63 -23.70 -9.32
C VAL A 349 -5.72 -23.42 -10.51
N GLY A 350 -4.45 -23.13 -10.24
CA GLY A 350 -3.39 -22.94 -11.21
C GLY A 350 -3.18 -24.13 -12.13
N SER A 351 -3.42 -25.35 -11.65
CA SER A 351 -3.28 -26.55 -12.49
C SER A 351 -4.24 -26.51 -13.69
N TYR A 352 -5.47 -26.04 -13.48
CA TYR A 352 -6.42 -25.81 -14.58
C TYR A 352 -5.99 -24.65 -15.46
N ALA A 353 -5.44 -23.58 -14.87
CA ALA A 353 -4.95 -22.43 -15.60
C ALA A 353 -3.85 -22.83 -16.60
N ILE A 354 -2.87 -23.62 -16.15
CA ILE A 354 -1.76 -24.08 -17.01
C ILE A 354 -2.25 -24.99 -18.13
N LEU A 355 -3.09 -25.99 -17.83
CA LEU A 355 -3.60 -26.92 -18.85
C LEU A 355 -4.37 -26.20 -19.98
N ARG A 356 -4.96 -25.06 -19.67
CA ARG A 356 -5.79 -24.31 -20.61
C ARG A 356 -5.09 -23.13 -21.27
N GLY A 357 -3.82 -22.87 -20.92
CA GLY A 357 -3.07 -21.71 -21.42
C GLY A 357 -3.58 -20.39 -20.83
N TRP A 358 -4.04 -20.40 -19.58
CA TRP A 358 -4.60 -19.25 -18.85
C TRP A 358 -3.56 -18.64 -17.91
N ALA A 359 -2.27 -18.82 -18.19
CA ALA A 359 -1.21 -18.43 -17.26
C ALA A 359 -1.23 -16.93 -16.91
N LEU A 360 -1.65 -16.08 -17.84
CA LEU A 360 -1.78 -14.62 -17.65
C LEU A 360 -3.15 -14.17 -17.11
N LEU A 361 -4.06 -15.10 -16.79
CA LEU A 361 -5.37 -14.74 -16.25
C LEU A 361 -5.25 -14.15 -14.82
N GLY A 362 -4.26 -14.61 -14.05
CA GLY A 362 -3.94 -14.08 -12.72
C GLY A 362 -3.66 -12.59 -12.74
N ASP A 363 -2.74 -12.17 -13.60
CA ASP A 363 -2.38 -10.75 -13.78
C ASP A 363 -3.58 -9.93 -14.25
N ALA A 364 -4.29 -10.41 -15.27
CA ALA A 364 -5.40 -9.68 -15.87
C ALA A 364 -6.53 -9.41 -14.85
N VAL A 365 -6.88 -10.40 -14.02
CA VAL A 365 -7.91 -10.25 -12.98
C VAL A 365 -7.42 -9.31 -11.87
N SER A 366 -6.18 -9.49 -11.41
CA SER A 366 -5.61 -8.73 -10.29
C SER A 366 -5.62 -7.22 -10.52
N HIS A 367 -5.33 -6.79 -11.75
CA HIS A 367 -5.37 -5.38 -12.12
C HIS A 367 -6.77 -4.89 -12.54
N SER A 368 -7.64 -5.80 -12.97
CA SER A 368 -9.04 -5.49 -13.27
C SER A 368 -9.90 -5.19 -12.04
N VAL A 369 -9.37 -5.43 -10.84
CA VAL A 369 -10.03 -5.16 -9.56
C VAL A 369 -10.13 -3.66 -9.27
N LEU A 370 -9.16 -2.84 -9.73
CA LEU A 370 -9.04 -1.43 -9.36
C LEU A 370 -10.30 -0.59 -9.61
N PRO A 371 -10.97 -0.63 -10.79
CA PRO A 371 -12.23 0.08 -11.00
C PRO A 371 -13.30 -0.28 -9.97
N GLY A 372 -13.38 -1.55 -9.59
CA GLY A 372 -14.35 -2.04 -8.63
C GLY A 372 -14.13 -1.47 -7.24
N VAL A 373 -12.86 -1.41 -6.81
CA VAL A 373 -12.46 -0.79 -5.54
C VAL A 373 -12.79 0.71 -5.55
N ALA A 374 -12.46 1.41 -6.64
CA ALA A 374 -12.74 2.84 -6.78
C ALA A 374 -14.25 3.14 -6.73
N ILE A 375 -15.08 2.37 -7.45
CA ILE A 375 -16.54 2.52 -7.45
C ILE A 375 -17.13 2.19 -6.08
N ALA A 376 -16.71 1.10 -5.45
CA ALA A 376 -17.19 0.73 -4.12
C ALA A 376 -16.90 1.81 -3.09
N TYR A 377 -15.71 2.41 -3.15
CA TYR A 377 -15.35 3.54 -2.30
C TYR A 377 -16.30 4.73 -2.47
N VAL A 378 -16.54 5.17 -3.72
CA VAL A 378 -17.43 6.31 -4.02
C VAL A 378 -18.85 6.06 -3.54
N LEU A 379 -19.33 4.81 -3.61
CA LEU A 379 -20.66 4.42 -3.17
C LEU A 379 -20.76 4.09 -1.67
N GLY A 380 -19.65 4.14 -0.93
CA GLY A 380 -19.60 3.74 0.48
C GLY A 380 -19.88 2.24 0.70
N LEU A 381 -19.61 1.41 -0.30
CA LEU A 381 -19.76 -0.05 -0.27
C LEU A 381 -18.48 -0.74 0.20
N ASP A 382 -18.60 -2.02 0.57
CA ASP A 382 -17.46 -2.85 0.91
C ASP A 382 -16.50 -3.00 -0.29
N LEU A 383 -15.22 -2.66 -0.08
CA LEU A 383 -14.19 -2.65 -1.12
C LEU A 383 -13.91 -4.04 -1.69
N PHE A 384 -14.07 -5.09 -0.88
CA PHE A 384 -13.89 -6.47 -1.35
C PHE A 384 -15.02 -6.88 -2.29
N LEU A 385 -16.27 -6.49 -2.01
CA LEU A 385 -17.38 -6.71 -2.94
C LEU A 385 -17.18 -5.95 -4.25
N GLY A 386 -16.66 -4.72 -4.19
CA GLY A 386 -16.26 -3.95 -5.37
C GLY A 386 -15.22 -4.68 -6.21
N ALA A 387 -14.13 -5.11 -5.55
CA ALA A 387 -13.05 -5.86 -6.16
C ALA A 387 -13.53 -7.16 -6.84
N LEU A 388 -14.32 -7.95 -6.11
CA LEU A 388 -14.87 -9.21 -6.61
C LEU A 388 -15.80 -8.98 -7.80
N GLY A 389 -16.66 -7.96 -7.72
CA GLY A 389 -17.56 -7.58 -8.80
C GLY A 389 -16.82 -7.22 -10.08
N ALA A 390 -15.79 -6.36 -9.99
CA ALA A 390 -14.98 -5.97 -11.15
C ALA A 390 -14.15 -7.14 -11.70
N GLY A 391 -13.53 -7.94 -10.82
CA GLY A 391 -12.80 -9.15 -11.22
C GLY A 391 -13.69 -10.15 -11.97
N LEU A 392 -14.92 -10.37 -11.50
CA LEU A 392 -15.88 -11.28 -12.16
C LEU A 392 -16.36 -10.69 -13.48
N ALA A 393 -16.64 -9.38 -13.53
CA ALA A 393 -17.03 -8.70 -14.76
C ALA A 393 -15.94 -8.81 -15.84
N SER A 394 -14.67 -8.59 -15.48
CA SER A 394 -13.54 -8.75 -16.39
C SER A 394 -13.34 -10.20 -16.82
N ALA A 395 -13.42 -11.17 -15.91
CA ALA A 395 -13.33 -12.59 -16.26
C ALA A 395 -14.45 -13.01 -17.24
N ILE A 396 -15.69 -12.55 -16.99
CA ILE A 396 -16.81 -12.79 -17.91
C ILE A 396 -16.54 -12.12 -19.26
N GLY A 397 -16.10 -10.87 -19.26
CA GLY A 397 -15.75 -10.10 -20.46
C GLY A 397 -14.70 -10.79 -21.32
N ILE A 398 -13.61 -11.25 -20.70
CA ILE A 398 -12.55 -12.06 -21.34
C ILE A 398 -13.15 -13.29 -22.01
N GLY A 399 -13.95 -14.09 -21.29
CA GLY A 399 -14.55 -15.30 -21.86
C GLY A 399 -15.62 -15.04 -22.94
N VAL A 400 -16.27 -13.87 -22.93
CA VAL A 400 -17.15 -13.45 -24.04
C VAL A 400 -16.32 -13.09 -25.27
N LEU A 401 -15.29 -12.25 -25.10
CA LEU A 401 -14.42 -11.79 -26.18
C LEU A 401 -13.65 -12.96 -26.82
N GLU A 402 -13.10 -13.87 -26.01
CA GLU A 402 -12.38 -15.07 -26.48
C GLU A 402 -13.26 -15.94 -27.38
N ARG A 403 -14.56 -16.06 -27.08
CA ARG A 403 -15.47 -16.96 -27.83
C ARG A 403 -16.22 -16.29 -28.98
N LYS A 404 -16.47 -14.99 -28.90
CA LYS A 404 -17.24 -14.26 -29.93
C LYS A 404 -16.36 -13.56 -30.96
N THR A 405 -15.06 -13.42 -30.70
CA THR A 405 -14.13 -12.74 -31.61
C THR A 405 -13.08 -13.70 -32.15
N ARG A 406 -12.30 -13.26 -33.13
CA ARG A 406 -11.15 -13.99 -33.68
C ARG A 406 -9.83 -13.58 -33.02
N ILE A 407 -9.88 -12.79 -31.95
CA ILE A 407 -8.70 -12.24 -31.29
C ILE A 407 -8.04 -13.35 -30.47
N LYS A 408 -6.70 -13.43 -30.52
CA LYS A 408 -5.94 -14.36 -29.69
C LYS A 408 -6.18 -14.07 -28.22
N ARG A 409 -6.26 -15.13 -27.44
CA ARG A 409 -6.57 -15.05 -26.01
C ARG A 409 -5.62 -14.13 -25.23
N ASP A 410 -4.33 -14.19 -25.48
CA ASP A 410 -3.34 -13.34 -24.83
C ASP A 410 -3.58 -11.84 -25.12
N ALA A 411 -4.03 -11.53 -26.35
CA ALA A 411 -4.40 -10.16 -26.72
C ALA A 411 -5.72 -9.73 -26.06
N VAL A 412 -6.71 -10.62 -25.92
CA VAL A 412 -7.94 -10.33 -25.17
C VAL A 412 -7.63 -10.01 -23.71
N LEU A 413 -6.78 -10.82 -23.06
CA LEU A 413 -6.33 -10.59 -21.69
C LEU A 413 -5.66 -9.21 -21.56
N GLY A 414 -4.70 -8.90 -22.45
CA GLY A 414 -4.00 -7.61 -22.45
C GLY A 414 -4.92 -6.40 -22.65
N ILE A 415 -5.89 -6.49 -23.56
CA ILE A 415 -6.85 -5.39 -23.82
C ILE A 415 -7.76 -5.16 -22.62
N VAL A 416 -8.35 -6.23 -22.04
CA VAL A 416 -9.27 -6.09 -20.91
C VAL A 416 -8.54 -5.58 -19.67
N PHE A 417 -7.36 -6.14 -19.39
CA PHE A 417 -6.49 -5.70 -18.29
C PHE A 417 -6.15 -4.21 -18.40
N THR A 418 -5.58 -3.77 -19.53
CA THR A 418 -5.11 -2.39 -19.70
C THR A 418 -6.26 -1.39 -19.65
N ALA A 419 -7.42 -1.72 -20.24
CA ALA A 419 -8.63 -0.90 -20.16
C ALA A 419 -9.18 -0.78 -18.74
N ALA A 420 -9.27 -1.90 -18.00
CA ALA A 420 -9.75 -1.89 -16.63
C ALA A 420 -8.77 -1.16 -15.70
N PHE A 421 -7.46 -1.37 -15.85
CA PHE A 421 -6.44 -0.68 -15.07
C PHE A 421 -6.47 0.83 -15.31
N ALA A 422 -6.53 1.26 -16.58
CA ALA A 422 -6.65 2.67 -16.94
C ALA A 422 -7.93 3.31 -16.40
N LEU A 423 -9.06 2.60 -16.47
CA LEU A 423 -10.32 3.06 -15.88
C LEU A 423 -10.21 3.21 -14.35
N GLY A 424 -9.55 2.27 -13.68
CA GLY A 424 -9.34 2.31 -12.23
C GLY A 424 -8.51 3.51 -11.81
N ILE A 425 -7.39 3.75 -12.51
CA ILE A 425 -6.55 4.93 -12.29
C ILE A 425 -7.32 6.22 -12.57
N ALA A 426 -8.06 6.30 -13.67
CA ALA A 426 -8.85 7.48 -14.01
C ALA A 426 -9.90 7.80 -12.93
N LEU A 427 -10.59 6.78 -12.41
CA LEU A 427 -11.57 6.93 -11.33
C LEU A 427 -10.91 7.38 -10.03
N ILE A 428 -9.79 6.79 -9.63
CA ILE A 428 -9.06 7.17 -8.42
C ILE A 428 -8.51 8.60 -8.55
N SER A 429 -7.91 8.94 -9.69
CA SER A 429 -7.35 10.27 -9.95
C SER A 429 -8.41 11.38 -9.96
N ALA A 430 -9.64 11.06 -10.35
CA ALA A 430 -10.76 12.00 -10.25
C ALA A 430 -11.16 12.31 -8.79
N ILE A 431 -10.79 11.46 -7.84
CA ILE A 431 -11.13 11.60 -6.41
C ILE A 431 -9.92 12.22 -5.69
N ARG A 432 -9.83 13.55 -5.67
CA ARG A 432 -8.71 14.32 -5.05
C ARG A 432 -8.46 14.05 -3.55
N SER A 433 -9.34 13.33 -2.86
CA SER A 433 -9.31 13.14 -1.41
C SER A 433 -8.74 11.78 -0.95
N VAL A 434 -8.26 10.93 -1.86
CA VAL A 434 -7.82 9.57 -1.51
C VAL A 434 -6.41 9.28 -2.00
N ALA A 435 -5.48 9.14 -1.05
CA ALA A 435 -4.24 8.42 -1.29
C ALA A 435 -4.54 6.92 -1.27
N VAL A 436 -4.64 6.29 -2.44
CA VAL A 436 -4.61 4.82 -2.55
C VAL A 436 -3.17 4.43 -2.77
N ASP A 437 -2.56 3.75 -1.81
CA ASP A 437 -1.22 3.20 -1.97
C ASP A 437 -1.26 2.02 -2.97
N LEU A 438 -0.86 2.30 -4.22
CA LEU A 438 -0.81 1.32 -5.30
C LEU A 438 0.30 0.29 -5.10
N LEU A 439 1.40 0.66 -4.41
CA LEU A 439 2.50 -0.26 -4.11
C LEU A 439 2.03 -1.32 -3.13
N HIS A 440 1.23 -0.93 -2.13
CA HIS A 440 0.63 -1.89 -1.20
C HIS A 440 -0.33 -2.87 -1.87
N ILE A 441 -1.02 -2.48 -2.95
CA ILE A 441 -1.82 -3.42 -3.75
C ILE A 441 -0.93 -4.41 -4.53
N LEU A 442 0.21 -3.94 -5.05
CA LEU A 442 1.10 -4.73 -5.88
C LEU A 442 1.88 -5.78 -5.07
N PHE A 443 2.42 -5.38 -3.92
CA PHE A 443 3.29 -6.20 -3.07
C PHE A 443 2.57 -6.83 -1.86
N GLY A 444 1.48 -6.22 -1.39
CA GLY A 444 0.76 -6.67 -0.20
C GLY A 444 1.60 -6.59 1.06
N ASN A 445 1.07 -7.12 2.16
CA ASN A 445 1.88 -7.42 3.34
C ASN A 445 1.29 -8.61 4.09
N ILE A 446 1.83 -9.80 3.82
CA ILE A 446 1.33 -11.04 4.42
C ILE A 446 1.56 -11.11 5.94
N LEU A 447 2.48 -10.30 6.49
CA LEU A 447 2.73 -10.22 7.93
C LEU A 447 1.66 -9.39 8.65
N ALA A 448 0.97 -8.49 7.93
CA ALA A 448 -0.07 -7.60 8.46
C ALA A 448 -1.49 -8.19 8.40
N VAL A 449 -1.62 -9.49 8.11
CA VAL A 449 -2.92 -10.13 7.83
C VAL A 449 -3.78 -10.18 9.10
N SER A 450 -4.99 -9.59 8.99
CA SER A 450 -5.96 -9.60 10.08
C SER A 450 -6.67 -10.95 10.23
N ILE A 451 -7.34 -11.16 11.37
CA ILE A 451 -8.20 -12.34 11.59
C ILE A 451 -9.31 -12.41 10.54
N TYR A 452 -9.87 -11.26 10.15
CA TYR A 452 -10.90 -11.20 9.12
C TYR A 452 -10.37 -11.68 7.77
N ASP A 453 -9.19 -11.22 7.38
CA ASP A 453 -8.53 -11.62 6.13
C ASP A 453 -8.19 -13.11 6.13
N MET A 454 -7.70 -13.63 7.27
CA MET A 454 -7.45 -15.05 7.48
C MET A 454 -8.73 -15.88 7.34
N LEU A 455 -9.83 -15.44 7.95
CA LEU A 455 -11.11 -16.15 7.90
C LEU A 455 -11.70 -16.11 6.49
N MET A 456 -11.66 -14.97 5.81
CA MET A 456 -12.14 -14.85 4.43
C MET A 456 -11.32 -15.72 3.47
N THR A 457 -10.00 -15.74 3.62
CA THR A 457 -9.11 -16.61 2.83
C THR A 457 -9.38 -18.09 3.09
N SER A 458 -9.60 -18.47 4.35
CA SER A 458 -9.93 -19.84 4.73
C SER A 458 -11.27 -20.30 4.18
N VAL A 459 -12.32 -19.49 4.34
CA VAL A 459 -13.67 -19.80 3.85
C VAL A 459 -13.70 -19.86 2.33
N ALA A 460 -13.15 -18.84 1.65
CA ALA A 460 -13.11 -18.83 0.19
C ALA A 460 -12.26 -19.96 -0.38
N GLY A 461 -11.08 -20.22 0.21
CA GLY A 461 -10.23 -21.35 -0.17
C GLY A 461 -10.94 -22.69 -0.02
N ALA A 462 -11.63 -22.90 1.10
CA ALA A 462 -12.42 -24.10 1.34
C ALA A 462 -13.56 -24.25 0.32
N ILE A 463 -14.29 -23.17 0.01
CA ILE A 463 -15.35 -23.16 -1.01
C ILE A 463 -14.78 -23.53 -2.38
N VAL A 464 -13.67 -22.90 -2.79
CA VAL A 464 -13.02 -23.16 -4.09
C VAL A 464 -12.58 -24.61 -4.20
N LEU A 465 -11.90 -25.14 -3.19
CA LEU A 465 -11.45 -26.54 -3.17
C LEU A 465 -12.63 -27.50 -3.15
N ALA A 466 -13.67 -27.23 -2.35
CA ALA A 466 -14.87 -28.07 -2.29
C ALA A 466 -15.58 -28.15 -3.65
N ILE A 467 -15.76 -27.01 -4.34
CA ILE A 467 -16.39 -26.99 -5.66
C ILE A 467 -15.54 -27.75 -6.68
N ILE A 468 -14.21 -27.57 -6.65
CA ILE A 468 -13.28 -28.30 -7.54
C ILE A 468 -13.36 -29.82 -7.29
N VAL A 469 -13.44 -30.25 -6.04
CA VAL A 469 -13.56 -31.68 -5.69
C VAL A 469 -14.91 -32.24 -6.12
N ILE A 470 -16.01 -31.54 -5.83
CA ILE A 470 -17.38 -31.96 -6.18
C ILE A 470 -17.54 -32.08 -7.70
N LEU A 471 -17.03 -31.11 -8.45
CA LEU A 471 -17.15 -31.03 -9.91
C LEU A 471 -15.88 -31.50 -10.64
N TYR A 472 -15.05 -32.32 -9.98
CA TYR A 472 -13.76 -32.73 -10.51
C TYR A 472 -13.88 -33.38 -11.88
N ARG A 473 -14.87 -34.27 -12.07
CA ARG A 473 -15.06 -35.01 -13.32
C ARG A 473 -15.45 -34.08 -14.47
N GLU A 474 -16.38 -33.18 -14.22
CA GLU A 474 -16.90 -32.21 -15.18
C GLU A 474 -15.82 -31.21 -15.58
N LEU A 475 -15.10 -30.64 -14.60
CA LEU A 475 -14.01 -29.71 -14.83
C LEU A 475 -12.82 -30.38 -15.54
N MET A 476 -12.50 -31.64 -15.22
CA MET A 476 -11.49 -32.42 -15.91
C MET A 476 -11.86 -32.60 -17.39
N ILE A 477 -13.05 -33.13 -17.70
CA ILE A 477 -13.48 -33.38 -19.09
C ILE A 477 -13.45 -32.06 -19.89
N TYR A 478 -14.03 -31.00 -19.32
CA TYR A 478 -14.01 -29.67 -19.93
C TYR A 478 -12.61 -29.13 -20.17
N SER A 479 -11.64 -29.46 -19.31
CA SER A 479 -10.29 -28.92 -19.41
C SER A 479 -9.41 -29.60 -20.45
N PHE A 480 -9.68 -30.87 -20.76
CA PHE A 480 -8.95 -31.61 -21.79
C PHE A 480 -9.64 -31.52 -23.16
N ASP A 481 -10.97 -31.65 -23.19
CA ASP A 481 -11.73 -31.62 -24.45
C ASP A 481 -13.12 -30.99 -24.24
N PRO A 482 -13.27 -29.69 -24.56
CA PRO A 482 -14.56 -29.01 -24.51
C PRO A 482 -15.61 -29.57 -25.48
N VAL A 483 -15.20 -30.19 -26.61
CA VAL A 483 -16.11 -30.76 -27.61
C VAL A 483 -16.66 -32.08 -27.09
N LEU A 484 -15.81 -32.91 -26.48
CA LEU A 484 -16.21 -34.13 -25.79
C LEU A 484 -17.12 -33.83 -24.59
N ALA A 485 -16.88 -32.75 -23.85
CA ALA A 485 -17.79 -32.32 -22.78
C ALA A 485 -19.22 -32.11 -23.28
N HIS A 486 -19.38 -31.51 -24.48
CA HIS A 486 -20.69 -31.31 -25.10
C HIS A 486 -21.37 -32.62 -25.50
N SER A 487 -20.63 -33.63 -25.96
CA SER A 487 -21.22 -34.93 -26.31
C SER A 487 -21.67 -35.73 -25.08
N PHE A 488 -21.03 -35.52 -23.92
CA PHE A 488 -21.50 -36.04 -22.62
C PHE A 488 -22.68 -35.26 -22.00
N GLY A 489 -23.24 -34.27 -22.72
CA GLY A 489 -24.37 -33.47 -22.24
C GLY A 489 -23.99 -32.39 -21.22
N LEU A 490 -22.69 -32.16 -20.99
CA LEU A 490 -22.23 -31.11 -20.08
C LEU A 490 -22.37 -29.74 -20.74
N ARG A 491 -22.80 -28.75 -19.93
CA ARG A 491 -22.88 -27.36 -20.37
C ARG A 491 -21.50 -26.70 -20.27
N ALA A 492 -20.63 -26.95 -21.26
CA ALA A 492 -19.25 -26.45 -21.27
C ALA A 492 -19.14 -24.93 -21.07
N THR A 493 -20.13 -24.16 -21.52
CA THR A 493 -20.22 -22.71 -21.27
C THR A 493 -20.32 -22.36 -19.79
N ILE A 494 -21.07 -23.14 -19.01
CA ILE A 494 -21.23 -22.95 -17.56
C ILE A 494 -19.93 -23.34 -16.86
N LEU A 495 -19.34 -24.49 -17.21
CA LEU A 495 -18.08 -24.95 -16.64
C LEU A 495 -16.93 -23.96 -16.90
N HIS A 496 -16.90 -23.33 -18.08
CA HIS A 496 -15.97 -22.25 -18.40
C HIS A 496 -16.07 -21.08 -17.42
N TYR A 497 -17.27 -20.52 -17.27
CA TYR A 497 -17.47 -19.35 -16.41
C TYR A 497 -17.36 -19.69 -14.93
N LEU A 498 -17.74 -20.90 -14.54
CA LEU A 498 -17.53 -21.40 -13.19
C LEU A 498 -16.05 -21.45 -12.86
N LEU A 499 -15.23 -22.07 -13.71
CA LEU A 499 -13.79 -22.16 -13.50
C LEU A 499 -13.15 -20.77 -13.43
N MET A 500 -13.51 -19.87 -14.35
CA MET A 500 -13.04 -18.48 -14.29
C MET A 500 -13.49 -17.76 -13.02
N GLY A 501 -14.74 -17.98 -12.58
CA GLY A 501 -15.25 -17.40 -11.33
C GLY A 501 -14.51 -17.91 -10.08
N LEU A 502 -14.20 -19.21 -10.03
CA LEU A 502 -13.39 -19.80 -8.95
C LEU A 502 -11.96 -19.23 -8.94
N MET A 503 -11.36 -19.06 -10.12
CA MET A 503 -10.07 -18.40 -10.27
C MET A 503 -10.10 -16.97 -9.77
N THR A 504 -11.08 -16.19 -10.23
CA THR A 504 -11.26 -14.80 -9.79
C THR A 504 -11.46 -14.71 -8.30
N LEU A 505 -12.31 -15.57 -7.70
CA LEU A 505 -12.53 -15.58 -6.26
C LEU A 505 -11.23 -15.87 -5.50
N ALA A 506 -10.47 -16.88 -5.92
CA ALA A 506 -9.19 -17.22 -5.31
C ALA A 506 -8.18 -16.06 -5.43
N ILE A 507 -8.09 -15.42 -6.59
CA ILE A 507 -7.20 -14.29 -6.83
C ILE A 507 -7.60 -13.09 -5.96
N VAL A 508 -8.86 -12.65 -6.01
CA VAL A 508 -9.33 -11.44 -5.33
C VAL A 508 -9.22 -11.55 -3.81
N VAL A 509 -9.58 -12.70 -3.24
CA VAL A 509 -9.46 -12.92 -1.78
C VAL A 509 -8.00 -12.88 -1.34
N SER A 510 -7.11 -13.50 -2.12
CA SER A 510 -5.68 -13.53 -1.80
C SER A 510 -5.00 -12.18 -2.03
N LEU A 511 -5.47 -11.41 -3.03
CA LEU A 511 -4.92 -10.13 -3.43
C LEU A 511 -4.90 -9.12 -2.28
N ARG A 512 -6.04 -9.01 -1.58
CA ARG A 512 -6.25 -8.06 -0.48
C ARG A 512 -5.23 -8.25 0.65
N SER A 513 -4.85 -9.50 0.92
CA SER A 513 -4.03 -9.87 2.07
C SER A 513 -2.53 -9.90 1.74
N VAL A 514 -2.19 -10.25 0.50
CA VAL A 514 -0.84 -10.73 0.17
C VAL A 514 -0.24 -10.08 -1.07
N GLY A 515 -1.03 -9.35 -1.87
CA GLY A 515 -0.55 -8.60 -3.03
C GLY A 515 -0.53 -9.40 -4.34
N VAL A 516 -0.57 -8.68 -5.47
CA VAL A 516 -0.64 -9.25 -6.83
C VAL A 516 0.50 -10.25 -7.08
N VAL A 517 1.73 -9.84 -6.79
CA VAL A 517 2.94 -10.57 -7.22
C VAL A 517 2.95 -11.99 -6.65
N LEU A 518 2.71 -12.12 -5.34
CA LEU A 518 2.72 -13.42 -4.68
C LEU A 518 1.51 -14.28 -5.09
N VAL A 519 0.34 -13.69 -5.29
CA VAL A 519 -0.86 -14.42 -5.75
C VAL A 519 -0.63 -15.03 -7.12
N VAL A 520 -0.10 -14.27 -8.07
CA VAL A 520 0.18 -14.75 -9.43
C VAL A 520 1.28 -15.82 -9.40
N ALA A 521 2.34 -15.60 -8.64
CA ALA A 521 3.41 -16.57 -8.50
C ALA A 521 2.93 -17.91 -7.93
N MET A 522 2.09 -17.89 -6.88
CA MET A 522 1.54 -19.11 -6.26
C MET A 522 0.48 -19.79 -7.13
N LEU A 523 -0.19 -19.04 -8.01
CA LEU A 523 -1.11 -19.60 -9.00
C LEU A 523 -0.34 -20.31 -10.13
N ILE A 524 0.77 -19.74 -10.62
CA ILE A 524 1.41 -20.19 -11.87
C ILE A 524 2.60 -21.12 -11.64
N THR A 525 3.52 -20.77 -10.73
CA THR A 525 4.81 -21.45 -10.60
C THR A 525 4.69 -22.86 -10.01
N PRO A 526 3.94 -23.10 -8.92
CA PRO A 526 3.72 -24.46 -8.40
C PRO A 526 3.02 -25.37 -9.42
N ALA A 527 1.99 -24.84 -10.10
CA ALA A 527 1.25 -25.57 -11.13
C ALA A 527 2.13 -25.92 -12.34
N SER A 528 2.95 -24.98 -12.82
CA SER A 528 3.90 -25.20 -13.91
C SER A 528 4.97 -26.21 -13.53
N THR A 529 5.46 -26.16 -12.28
CA THR A 529 6.40 -27.16 -11.76
C THR A 529 5.77 -28.55 -11.74
N ALA A 530 4.55 -28.67 -11.20
CA ALA A 530 3.82 -29.92 -11.14
C ALA A 530 3.52 -30.48 -12.54
N TYR A 531 3.24 -29.62 -13.52
CA TYR A 531 3.01 -30.01 -14.91
C TYR A 531 4.21 -30.76 -15.52
N LEU A 532 5.45 -30.34 -15.21
CA LEU A 532 6.68 -31.00 -15.70
C LEU A 532 6.85 -32.45 -15.20
N ILE A 533 6.25 -32.77 -14.06
CA ILE A 533 6.46 -34.04 -13.33
C ILE A 533 5.19 -34.88 -13.17
N SER A 534 4.10 -34.52 -13.84
CA SER A 534 2.81 -35.19 -13.72
C SER A 534 2.31 -35.69 -15.06
N LYS A 535 1.56 -36.80 -15.02
CA LYS A 535 0.90 -37.36 -16.21
C LYS A 535 -0.63 -37.30 -16.13
N ARG A 536 -1.18 -37.04 -14.94
CA ARG A 536 -2.61 -36.98 -14.66
C ARG A 536 -2.93 -35.68 -13.92
N LEU A 537 -4.14 -35.15 -14.13
CA LEU A 537 -4.56 -33.88 -13.54
C LEU A 537 -4.65 -33.94 -12.01
N ASN A 538 -5.22 -34.99 -11.42
CA ASN A 538 -5.24 -35.16 -9.96
C ASN A 538 -3.84 -35.17 -9.34
N GLU A 539 -2.89 -35.87 -9.97
CA GLU A 539 -1.49 -35.87 -9.53
C GLU A 539 -0.86 -34.48 -9.66
N MET A 540 -1.16 -33.77 -10.74
CA MET A 540 -0.70 -32.40 -10.95
C MET A 540 -1.23 -31.46 -9.88
N MET A 541 -2.54 -31.50 -9.57
CA MET A 541 -3.16 -30.68 -8.53
C MET A 541 -2.55 -30.96 -7.15
N ALA A 542 -2.39 -32.24 -6.79
CA ALA A 542 -1.83 -32.62 -5.50
C ALA A 542 -0.37 -32.17 -5.37
N LYS A 543 0.45 -32.40 -6.40
CA LYS A 543 1.86 -31.95 -6.41
C LYS A 543 1.96 -30.43 -6.42
N ALA A 544 1.11 -29.72 -7.17
CA ALA A 544 1.08 -28.27 -7.20
C ALA A 544 0.72 -27.68 -5.83
N ALA A 545 -0.26 -28.28 -5.14
CA ALA A 545 -0.62 -27.89 -3.77
C ALA A 545 0.54 -28.09 -2.79
N VAL A 546 1.22 -29.25 -2.86
CA VAL A 546 2.39 -29.54 -2.01
C VAL A 546 3.55 -28.58 -2.30
N ILE A 547 3.85 -28.32 -3.58
CA ILE A 547 4.91 -27.39 -3.98
C ILE A 547 4.57 -25.98 -3.51
N GLY A 548 3.34 -25.51 -3.76
CA GLY A 548 2.90 -24.17 -3.35
C GLY A 548 2.93 -24.00 -1.83
N GLY A 549 2.43 -24.99 -1.09
CA GLY A 549 2.50 -25.00 0.37
C GLY A 549 3.94 -25.03 0.89
N ALA A 550 4.81 -25.87 0.32
CA ALA A 550 6.22 -25.93 0.70
C ALA A 550 6.95 -24.61 0.39
N SER A 551 6.70 -23.98 -0.77
CA SER A 551 7.25 -22.67 -1.12
C SER A 551 6.80 -21.59 -0.14
N ALA A 552 5.54 -21.60 0.27
CA ALA A 552 5.00 -20.70 1.28
C ALA A 552 5.72 -20.87 2.64
N VAL A 553 5.80 -22.09 3.16
CA VAL A 553 6.45 -22.36 4.45
C VAL A 553 7.93 -22.01 4.41
N ILE A 554 8.68 -22.54 3.44
CA ILE A 554 10.13 -22.34 3.34
C ILE A 554 10.43 -20.85 3.11
N GLY A 555 9.70 -20.20 2.20
CA GLY A 555 9.90 -18.78 1.89
C GLY A 555 9.63 -17.88 3.09
N LEU A 556 8.54 -18.13 3.84
CA LEU A 556 8.22 -17.35 5.03
C LEU A 556 9.28 -17.53 6.13
N TYR A 557 9.77 -18.75 6.36
CA TYR A 557 10.89 -18.99 7.29
C TYR A 557 12.20 -18.34 6.83
N LEU A 558 12.53 -18.44 5.53
CA LEU A 558 13.72 -17.77 4.99
C LEU A 558 13.61 -16.26 5.13
N SER A 559 12.43 -15.67 4.96
CA SER A 559 12.22 -14.23 5.16
C SER A 559 12.55 -13.78 6.58
N TYR A 560 12.22 -14.60 7.57
CA TYR A 560 12.51 -14.35 8.99
C TYR A 560 14.01 -14.45 9.32
N TYR A 561 14.75 -15.36 8.69
CA TYR A 561 16.18 -15.54 8.99
C TYR A 561 17.11 -14.72 8.11
N LEU A 562 16.72 -14.45 6.87
CA LEU A 562 17.50 -13.68 5.91
C LEU A 562 17.14 -12.19 5.91
N ASN A 563 16.16 -11.76 6.70
CA ASN A 563 15.75 -10.37 6.81
C ASN A 563 15.32 -9.76 5.46
N ILE A 564 14.52 -10.50 4.68
CA ILE A 564 14.01 -10.08 3.36
C ILE A 564 12.48 -10.05 3.35
N ALA A 565 11.88 -9.35 2.38
CA ALA A 565 10.43 -9.33 2.19
C ALA A 565 9.86 -10.74 2.02
N SER A 566 8.82 -11.05 2.79
CA SER A 566 8.24 -12.40 2.87
C SER A 566 7.60 -12.85 1.57
N GLY A 567 6.86 -11.96 0.90
CA GLY A 567 6.32 -12.16 -0.43
C GLY A 567 7.38 -12.59 -1.44
N ALA A 568 8.45 -11.79 -1.56
CA ALA A 568 9.56 -12.05 -2.46
C ALA A 568 10.27 -13.38 -2.15
N ALA A 569 10.53 -13.67 -0.86
CA ALA A 569 11.17 -14.92 -0.44
C ALA A 569 10.37 -16.15 -0.90
N MET A 570 9.04 -16.15 -0.74
CA MET A 570 8.18 -17.24 -1.21
C MET A 570 8.20 -17.40 -2.73
N VAL A 571 8.19 -16.30 -3.48
CA VAL A 571 8.29 -16.33 -4.94
C VAL A 571 9.64 -16.89 -5.40
N ILE A 572 10.74 -16.46 -4.78
CA ILE A 572 12.08 -16.96 -5.10
C ILE A 572 12.20 -18.46 -4.82
N VAL A 573 11.65 -18.95 -3.70
CA VAL A 573 11.64 -20.39 -3.40
C VAL A 573 10.83 -21.17 -4.44
N ALA A 574 9.64 -20.69 -4.81
CA ALA A 574 8.83 -21.33 -5.86
C ALA A 574 9.58 -21.38 -7.20
N ALA A 575 10.22 -20.27 -7.58
CA ALA A 575 11.02 -20.18 -8.80
C ALA A 575 12.25 -21.11 -8.77
N ALA A 576 12.93 -21.23 -7.63
CA ALA A 576 14.05 -22.13 -7.43
C ALA A 576 13.61 -23.60 -7.59
N ILE A 577 12.50 -23.99 -6.95
CA ILE A 577 11.93 -25.35 -7.08
C ILE A 577 11.56 -25.65 -8.54
N PHE A 578 10.97 -24.68 -9.25
CA PHE A 578 10.69 -24.81 -10.68
C PHE A 578 11.97 -25.02 -11.49
N ALA A 579 12.97 -24.16 -11.32
CA ALA A 579 14.23 -24.21 -12.06
C ALA A 579 14.99 -25.53 -11.82
N SER A 580 15.08 -25.99 -10.56
CA SER A 580 15.67 -27.28 -10.23
C SER A 580 14.93 -28.44 -10.89
N THR A 581 13.59 -28.42 -10.88
CA THR A 581 12.75 -29.45 -11.49
C THR A 581 12.91 -29.49 -13.01
N ALA A 582 12.91 -28.31 -13.65
CA ALA A 582 13.11 -28.18 -15.09
C ALA A 582 14.50 -28.67 -15.53
N THR A 583 15.54 -28.31 -14.77
CA THR A 583 16.92 -28.72 -15.02
C THR A 583 17.08 -30.24 -14.87
N TYR A 584 16.57 -30.81 -13.78
CA TYR A 584 16.57 -32.25 -13.56
C TYR A 584 15.86 -33.01 -14.68
N LYS A 585 14.70 -32.52 -15.12
CA LYS A 585 13.97 -33.12 -16.25
C LYS A 585 14.73 -33.03 -17.57
N ASN A 586 15.41 -31.92 -17.82
CA ASN A 586 16.21 -31.76 -19.02
C ASN A 586 17.41 -32.73 -19.03
N ILE A 587 18.14 -32.82 -17.91
CA ILE A 587 19.28 -33.75 -17.76
C ILE A 587 18.80 -35.21 -17.88
N ALA A 588 17.71 -35.59 -17.20
CA ALA A 588 17.18 -36.94 -17.25
C ALA A 588 16.71 -37.37 -18.66
N LYS A 589 16.30 -36.43 -19.51
CA LYS A 589 16.01 -36.71 -20.93
C LYS A 589 17.27 -37.04 -21.74
N HIS A 590 18.41 -36.43 -21.41
CA HIS A 590 19.68 -36.64 -22.11
C HIS A 590 20.46 -37.86 -21.60
N ILE A 591 20.16 -38.35 -20.38
CA ILE A 591 20.81 -39.53 -19.79
C ILE A 591 20.10 -40.84 -20.16
N LYS A 592 18.82 -40.83 -20.51
CA LYS A 592 18.12 -42.05 -20.94
C LYS A 592 18.52 -42.40 -22.39
N PRO A 593 19.14 -43.58 -22.65
CA PRO A 593 19.41 -44.01 -24.01
C PRO A 593 18.09 -44.21 -24.76
N ALA A 594 18.07 -43.79 -26.02
CA ALA A 594 16.98 -44.09 -26.93
C ALA A 594 16.88 -45.62 -27.08
N HIS A 595 15.81 -46.20 -26.54
CA HIS A 595 15.42 -47.58 -26.78
C HIS A 595 14.07 -47.60 -27.45
#